data_AF-I5C681-F1
#
_entry.id   AF-I5C681-F1
#
_cell.length_a   1.000
_cell.length_b   1.000
_cell.length_c   1.000
_cell.angle_alpha   90.00
_cell.angle_beta   90.00
_cell.angle_gamma   90.00
#
_symmetry.space_group_name_H-M   'P 1'
#
loop_
_entity.id
_entity.type
_entity.pdbx_description
1 polymer ?
#
loop_
_entity_poly.entity_id
_entity_poly.type
_entity_poly.pdbx_seq_one_letter_code
_entity_poly.pdbx_strand_id
1 'polypeptide(L)'
;MPRYTFGLYDLYDGVNFISAMIGFFALTELFRAALEPKAPRADAKSPKMEPLRQAIGDALKVVRQRWVSVIRSGPLGVFIGVLPGAGSDVAAWIAYAVSRRFSKTPEKYGKGHYEGIVDGGASNNAAVSGAWTPALIFGIPGDSVTAIAIGVLMMKGLNPGPDIFERSGDLVYTLFGAFLLANIAMVFTGALAILLASQLMRMSKSLLMPLILGLSLIGGFAVMNSAFSIWIIITLGIVGFAMTLGGIPLAPAILGVVLGKVLERNFMTSMIKSQGEFLPFFSRDISLVLGVAAILIWGLCLYRAFRAIIHPEKTQRTMENDA
;
A
#
# COMPACT_ATOMS: atom_id res chain seq x y z
N MET A 1 23.42 5.57 -13.24
CA MET A 1 22.96 6.22 -14.48
C MET A 1 21.44 6.28 -14.46
N PRO A 2 20.84 7.41 -14.85
CA PRO A 2 19.39 7.50 -15.04
C PRO A 2 18.96 6.51 -16.13
N ARG A 3 17.91 5.73 -15.89
CA ARG A 3 17.33 4.75 -16.81
C ARG A 3 15.87 5.12 -17.05
N TYR A 4 15.34 4.78 -18.22
CA TYR A 4 13.97 5.13 -18.62
C TYR A 4 13.66 6.64 -18.66
N THR A 5 14.69 7.49 -18.76
CA THR A 5 14.51 8.94 -18.75
C THR A 5 14.23 9.53 -20.13
N PHE A 6 14.56 8.80 -21.21
CA PHE A 6 14.35 9.24 -22.60
C PHE A 6 14.89 10.65 -22.90
N GLY A 7 15.88 11.13 -22.13
CA GLY A 7 16.44 12.49 -22.23
C GLY A 7 15.65 13.59 -21.50
N LEU A 8 14.55 13.25 -20.83
CA LEU A 8 13.72 14.16 -20.04
C LEU A 8 14.18 14.19 -18.58
N TYR A 9 14.51 15.37 -18.07
CA TYR A 9 14.96 15.58 -16.69
C TYR A 9 13.90 15.20 -15.65
N ASP A 10 12.63 15.43 -15.94
CA ASP A 10 11.53 15.09 -15.03
C ASP A 10 11.33 13.58 -14.81
N LEU A 11 11.89 12.72 -15.68
CA LEU A 11 11.83 11.26 -15.49
C LEU A 11 13.00 10.73 -14.67
N TYR A 12 13.94 11.57 -14.22
CA TYR A 12 15.09 11.13 -13.43
C TYR A 12 14.65 10.54 -12.08
N ASP A 13 13.58 11.09 -11.50
CA ASP A 13 12.94 10.57 -10.29
C ASP A 13 11.94 9.42 -10.57
N GLY A 14 11.76 9.09 -11.86
CA GLY A 14 10.87 8.05 -12.34
C GLY A 14 9.39 8.35 -12.11
N VAL A 15 8.56 7.31 -12.22
CA VAL A 15 7.15 7.40 -11.88
C VAL A 15 6.99 7.36 -10.37
N ASN A 16 6.58 8.48 -9.78
CA ASN A 16 6.33 8.56 -8.35
C ASN A 16 5.08 7.73 -7.97
N PHE A 17 5.20 6.99 -6.87
CA PHE A 17 4.15 6.14 -6.33
C PHE A 17 2.85 6.93 -6.07
N ILE A 18 2.95 8.13 -5.49
CA ILE A 18 1.80 8.99 -5.19
C ILE A 18 1.09 9.39 -6.48
N SER A 19 1.83 9.87 -7.49
CA SER A 19 1.27 10.22 -8.79
C SER A 19 0.60 9.02 -9.48
N ALA A 20 1.21 7.84 -9.39
CA ALA A 20 0.62 6.62 -9.92
C ALA A 20 -0.67 6.20 -9.20
N MET A 21 -0.71 6.29 -7.87
CA MET A 21 -1.92 6.01 -7.09
C MET A 21 -3.03 6.99 -7.40
N ILE A 22 -2.72 8.28 -7.52
CA ILE A 22 -3.70 9.29 -7.91
C ILE A 22 -4.27 8.99 -9.31
N GLY A 23 -3.43 8.64 -10.28
CA GLY A 23 -3.89 8.23 -11.61
C GLY A 23 -4.81 6.99 -11.56
N PHE A 24 -4.30 5.88 -11.02
CA PHE A 24 -5.05 4.62 -10.99
C PHE A 24 -6.31 4.65 -10.13
N PHE A 25 -6.34 5.37 -9.01
CA PHE A 25 -7.54 5.43 -8.16
C PHE A 25 -8.42 6.64 -8.45
N ALA A 26 -7.88 7.85 -8.34
CA ALA A 26 -8.70 9.05 -8.35
C ALA A 26 -9.20 9.37 -9.77
N LEU A 27 -8.31 9.41 -10.76
CA LEU A 27 -8.72 9.74 -12.13
C LEU A 27 -9.51 8.61 -12.80
N THR A 28 -9.16 7.35 -12.55
CA THR A 28 -9.93 6.22 -13.09
C THR A 28 -11.37 6.24 -12.59
N GLU A 29 -11.58 6.44 -11.28
CA GLU A 29 -12.93 6.53 -10.72
C GLU A 29 -13.62 7.82 -11.18
N LEU A 30 -12.87 8.91 -11.37
CA LEU A 30 -13.41 10.16 -11.94
C LEU A 30 -14.01 9.92 -13.33
N PHE A 31 -13.26 9.26 -14.22
CA PHE A 31 -13.74 8.93 -15.56
C PHE A 31 -14.92 7.97 -15.51
N ARG A 32 -14.86 6.94 -14.66
CA ARG A 32 -15.95 5.99 -14.48
C ARG A 32 -17.25 6.66 -14.02
N ALA A 33 -17.18 7.51 -13.00
CA ALA A 33 -18.36 8.21 -12.50
C ALA A 33 -18.83 9.35 -13.43
N ALA A 34 -18.00 9.82 -14.36
CA ALA A 34 -18.43 10.73 -15.42
C ALA A 34 -19.25 10.02 -16.53
N LEU A 35 -18.99 8.73 -16.76
CA LEU A 35 -19.69 7.90 -17.74
C LEU A 35 -20.91 7.16 -17.18
N GLU A 36 -21.03 7.03 -15.86
CA GLU A 36 -22.24 6.48 -15.23
C GLU A 36 -23.47 7.32 -15.64
N PRO A 37 -24.52 6.69 -16.23
CA PRO A 37 -25.75 7.39 -16.55
C PRO A 37 -26.28 8.08 -15.31
N LYS A 38 -26.53 9.39 -15.40
CA LYS A 38 -27.19 10.14 -14.32
C LYS A 38 -28.53 9.44 -14.04
N ALA A 39 -28.61 8.72 -12.91
CA ALA A 39 -29.90 8.30 -12.40
C ALA A 39 -30.81 9.54 -12.33
N PRO A 40 -32.10 9.43 -12.72
CA PRO A 40 -33.06 10.49 -12.49
C PRO A 40 -32.92 10.95 -11.03
N ARG A 41 -32.98 12.26 -10.78
CA ARG A 41 -33.00 12.85 -9.44
C ARG A 41 -34.16 12.26 -8.64
N ALA A 42 -33.98 11.08 -8.08
CA ALA A 42 -34.85 10.46 -7.12
C ALA A 42 -34.16 10.68 -5.78
N ASP A 43 -34.59 11.72 -5.07
CA ASP A 43 -34.53 11.87 -3.61
C ASP A 43 -33.48 10.99 -2.90
N ALA A 44 -32.21 11.16 -3.27
CA ALA A 44 -31.11 10.47 -2.61
C ALA A 44 -30.96 11.15 -1.26
N LYS A 45 -31.77 10.70 -0.29
CA LYS A 45 -31.69 11.09 1.12
C LYS A 45 -30.21 11.15 1.46
N SER A 46 -29.71 12.35 1.74
CA SER A 46 -28.31 12.56 2.12
C SER A 46 -27.97 11.52 3.18
N PRO A 47 -26.84 10.78 3.04
CA PRO A 47 -26.48 9.77 4.02
C PRO A 47 -26.52 10.38 5.41
N LYS A 48 -27.44 9.89 6.24
CA LYS A 48 -27.58 10.33 7.63
C LYS A 48 -26.26 9.99 8.32
N MET A 49 -25.61 10.98 8.94
CA MET A 49 -24.43 10.67 9.76
C MET A 49 -24.97 9.93 10.95
N GLU A 50 -24.46 8.73 11.15
CA GLU A 50 -24.56 8.13 12.46
C GLU A 50 -23.72 8.96 13.43
N PRO A 51 -24.18 9.13 14.69
CA PRO A 51 -23.37 9.75 15.72
C PRO A 51 -22.01 9.04 15.82
N LEU A 52 -20.93 9.82 15.99
CA LEU A 52 -19.56 9.29 16.07
C LEU A 52 -19.43 8.13 17.08
N ARG A 53 -20.16 8.21 18.20
CA ARG A 53 -20.22 7.16 19.21
C ARG A 53 -20.72 5.82 18.67
N GLN A 54 -21.72 5.85 17.80
CA GLN A 54 -22.28 4.65 17.18
C GLN A 54 -21.29 4.07 16.17
N ALA A 55 -20.71 4.90 15.30
CA ALA A 55 -19.69 4.47 14.34
C ALA A 55 -18.46 3.83 15.01
N ILE A 56 -17.99 4.41 16.13
CA ILE A 56 -16.90 3.83 16.93
C ILE A 56 -17.33 2.49 17.55
N GLY A 57 -18.56 2.41 18.07
CA GLY A 57 -19.12 1.17 18.64
C GLY A 57 -19.22 0.05 17.61
N ASP A 58 -19.65 0.35 16.39
CA ASP A 58 -19.74 -0.61 15.30
C ASP A 58 -18.36 -1.04 14.80
N ALA A 59 -17.41 -0.11 14.69
CA ALA A 59 -16.02 -0.44 14.37
C ALA A 59 -15.41 -1.39 15.42
N LEU A 60 -15.60 -1.10 16.72
CA LEU A 60 -15.17 -1.97 17.82
C LEU A 60 -15.83 -3.35 17.75
N LYS A 61 -17.12 -3.41 17.41
CA LYS A 61 -17.84 -4.67 17.24
C LYS A 61 -17.27 -5.49 16.09
N VAL A 62 -16.99 -4.87 14.95
CA VAL A 62 -16.37 -5.53 13.78
C VAL A 62 -14.99 -6.07 14.14
N VAL A 63 -14.15 -5.26 14.79
CA VAL A 63 -12.82 -5.67 15.23
C VAL A 63 -12.91 -6.84 16.21
N ARG A 64 -13.84 -6.79 17.17
CA ARG A 64 -14.06 -7.88 18.14
C ARG A 64 -14.54 -9.17 17.47
N GLN A 65 -15.46 -9.08 16.51
CA GLN A 65 -15.95 -10.24 15.76
C GLN A 65 -14.87 -10.84 14.86
N ARG A 66 -13.91 -10.03 14.40
CA ARG A 66 -12.84 -10.41 13.48
C ARG A 66 -11.46 -10.38 14.13
N TRP A 67 -11.38 -10.63 15.43
CA TRP A 67 -10.11 -10.60 16.18
C TRP A 67 -9.06 -11.56 15.60
N VAL A 68 -9.50 -12.70 15.04
CA VAL A 68 -8.62 -13.66 14.35
C VAL A 68 -7.97 -13.02 13.12
N SER A 69 -8.69 -12.23 12.34
CA SER A 69 -8.15 -11.47 11.20
C SER A 69 -7.06 -10.50 11.67
N VAL A 70 -7.32 -9.76 12.74
CA VAL A 70 -6.35 -8.81 13.34
C VAL A 70 -5.07 -9.53 13.76
N ILE A 71 -5.19 -10.63 14.50
CA ILE A 71 -4.02 -11.39 14.99
C ILE A 71 -3.28 -12.09 13.85
N ARG A 72 -3.98 -12.54 12.80
CA ARG A 72 -3.36 -13.17 11.63
C ARG A 72 -2.58 -12.16 10.78
N SER A 73 -3.14 -10.97 10.57
CA SER A 73 -2.57 -9.95 9.69
C SER A 73 -1.48 -9.10 10.36
N GLY A 74 -1.50 -8.98 11.69
CA GLY A 74 -0.48 -8.24 12.45
C GLY A 74 0.96 -8.73 12.22
N PRO A 75 1.28 -10.03 12.46
CA PRO A 75 2.60 -10.57 12.22
C PRO A 75 3.06 -10.40 10.77
N LEU A 76 2.16 -10.61 9.81
CA LEU A 76 2.46 -10.37 8.40
C LEU A 76 2.87 -8.91 8.15
N GLY A 77 2.15 -7.96 8.78
CA GLY A 77 2.51 -6.56 8.78
C GLY A 77 3.91 -6.29 9.35
N VAL A 78 4.20 -6.82 10.55
CA VAL A 78 5.53 -6.67 11.18
C VAL A 78 6.63 -7.23 10.28
N PHE A 79 6.47 -8.44 9.75
CA PHE A 79 7.46 -9.07 8.88
C PHE A 79 7.74 -8.25 7.62
N ILE A 80 6.69 -7.71 6.99
CA ILE A 80 6.86 -6.85 5.80
C ILE A 80 7.47 -5.50 6.20
N GLY A 81 7.10 -4.94 7.35
CA GLY A 81 7.65 -3.69 7.86
C GLY A 81 9.15 -3.76 8.13
N VAL A 82 9.65 -4.89 8.62
CA VAL A 82 11.09 -5.12 8.85
C VAL A 82 11.89 -5.09 7.53
N LEU A 83 11.26 -5.35 6.38
CA LEU A 83 11.93 -5.31 5.09
C LEU A 83 12.23 -3.85 4.69
N PRO A 84 13.51 -3.49 4.49
CA PRO A 84 13.88 -2.15 4.08
C PRO A 84 13.18 -1.71 2.79
N GLY A 85 12.59 -0.52 2.84
CA GLY A 85 11.92 0.10 1.70
C GLY A 85 10.60 -0.53 1.27
N ALA A 86 10.09 -1.56 1.93
CA ALA A 86 8.77 -2.13 1.63
C ALA A 86 7.64 -1.22 2.16
N GLY A 87 7.76 -0.82 3.42
CA GLY A 87 6.83 0.08 4.10
C GLY A 87 5.42 -0.45 4.36
N SER A 88 4.66 0.36 5.10
CA SER A 88 3.34 -0.02 5.64
C SER A 88 2.24 -0.15 4.59
N ASP A 89 2.37 0.56 3.47
CA ASP A 89 1.39 0.51 2.38
C ASP A 89 1.45 -0.84 1.66
N VAL A 90 2.67 -1.34 1.38
CA VAL A 90 2.88 -2.67 0.79
C VAL A 90 2.35 -3.75 1.73
N ALA A 91 2.60 -3.61 3.03
CA ALA A 91 2.11 -4.54 4.03
C ALA A 91 0.57 -4.66 4.03
N ALA A 92 -0.12 -3.53 3.92
CA ALA A 92 -1.59 -3.49 3.84
C ALA A 92 -2.10 -4.22 2.59
N TRP A 93 -1.49 -3.96 1.42
CA TRP A 93 -1.89 -4.56 0.15
C TRP A 93 -1.59 -6.05 0.07
N ILE A 94 -0.45 -6.51 0.58
CA ILE A 94 -0.12 -7.93 0.65
C ILE A 94 -1.09 -8.64 1.59
N ALA A 95 -1.35 -8.07 2.78
CA ALA A 95 -2.33 -8.65 3.71
C ALA A 95 -3.74 -8.73 3.09
N TYR A 96 -4.15 -7.69 2.36
CA TYR A 96 -5.40 -7.68 1.62
C TYR A 96 -5.45 -8.79 0.55
N ALA A 97 -4.40 -8.95 -0.25
CA ALA A 97 -4.34 -9.96 -1.30
C ALA A 97 -4.31 -11.39 -0.74
N VAL A 98 -3.52 -11.63 0.31
CA VAL A 98 -3.47 -12.91 1.04
C VAL A 98 -4.84 -13.21 1.64
N SER A 99 -5.46 -12.23 2.30
CA SER A 99 -6.79 -12.40 2.89
C SER A 99 -7.84 -12.75 1.83
N ARG A 100 -7.88 -12.02 0.71
CA ARG A 100 -8.78 -12.32 -0.41
C ARG A 100 -8.59 -13.75 -0.93
N ARG A 101 -7.35 -14.21 -1.04
CA ARG A 101 -7.02 -15.55 -1.56
C ARG A 101 -7.50 -16.68 -0.64
N PHE A 102 -7.48 -16.47 0.67
CA PHE A 102 -7.89 -17.48 1.66
C PHE A 102 -9.28 -17.23 2.24
N SER A 103 -9.98 -16.19 1.82
CA SER A 103 -11.33 -15.88 2.28
C SER A 103 -12.35 -16.84 1.66
N LYS A 104 -13.40 -17.15 2.41
CA LYS A 104 -14.56 -17.91 1.93
C LYS A 104 -15.45 -17.10 1.00
N THR A 105 -15.30 -15.77 0.96
CA THR A 105 -16.12 -14.86 0.15
C THR A 105 -15.24 -13.85 -0.61
N PRO A 106 -14.37 -14.31 -1.53
CA PRO A 106 -13.44 -13.45 -2.28
C PRO A 106 -14.15 -12.41 -3.17
N GLU A 107 -15.39 -12.66 -3.57
CA GLU A 107 -16.23 -11.80 -4.43
C GLU A 107 -16.71 -10.50 -3.76
N LYS A 108 -16.63 -10.43 -2.43
CA LYS A 108 -16.99 -9.23 -1.65
C LYS A 108 -15.83 -8.23 -1.57
N TYR A 109 -14.60 -8.65 -1.85
CA TYR A 109 -13.44 -7.78 -1.87
C TYR A 109 -13.58 -6.74 -3.00
N GLY A 110 -13.20 -5.50 -2.71
CA GLY A 110 -13.40 -4.34 -3.59
C GLY A 110 -14.77 -3.66 -3.44
N LYS A 111 -15.72 -4.28 -2.73
CA LYS A 111 -17.07 -3.72 -2.46
C LYS A 111 -17.26 -3.26 -1.00
N GLY A 112 -16.16 -3.02 -0.28
CA GLY A 112 -16.21 -2.63 1.14
C GLY A 112 -16.34 -3.78 2.14
N HIS A 113 -15.89 -5.00 1.77
CA HIS A 113 -15.89 -6.13 2.71
C HIS A 113 -15.01 -5.88 3.93
N TYR A 114 -15.59 -5.98 5.13
CA TYR A 114 -14.92 -5.69 6.40
C TYR A 114 -13.66 -6.51 6.64
N GLU A 115 -13.57 -7.76 6.15
CA GLU A 115 -12.40 -8.61 6.34
C GLU A 115 -11.14 -7.97 5.73
N GLY A 116 -11.22 -7.49 4.49
CA GLY A 116 -10.10 -6.85 3.82
C GLY A 116 -9.70 -5.51 4.46
N ILE A 117 -10.67 -4.77 5.01
CA ILE A 117 -10.41 -3.52 5.72
C ILE A 117 -9.68 -3.79 7.03
N VAL A 118 -10.13 -4.79 7.80
CA VAL A 118 -9.52 -5.18 9.08
C VAL A 118 -8.13 -5.74 8.86
N ASP A 119 -7.95 -6.65 7.90
CA ASP A 119 -6.64 -7.26 7.61
C ASP A 119 -5.63 -6.23 7.07
N GLY A 120 -6.06 -5.38 6.14
CA GLY A 120 -5.23 -4.30 5.60
C GLY A 120 -4.84 -3.28 6.67
N GLY A 121 -5.81 -2.86 7.49
CA GLY A 121 -5.59 -1.88 8.56
C GLY A 121 -4.70 -2.41 9.70
N ALA A 122 -4.93 -3.64 10.15
CA ALA A 122 -4.12 -4.27 11.19
C ALA A 122 -2.67 -4.51 10.71
N SER A 123 -2.51 -4.98 9.47
CA SER A 123 -1.18 -5.14 8.86
C SER A 123 -0.44 -3.81 8.69
N ASN A 124 -1.12 -2.77 8.20
CA ASN A 124 -0.54 -1.43 8.05
C ASN A 124 -0.03 -0.90 9.39
N ASN A 125 -0.86 -0.96 10.44
CA ASN A 125 -0.49 -0.46 11.75
C ASN A 125 0.65 -1.28 12.38
N ALA A 126 0.66 -2.60 12.18
CA ALA A 126 1.74 -3.46 12.68
C ALA A 126 3.06 -3.27 11.91
N ALA A 127 2.99 -2.96 10.62
CA ALA A 127 4.16 -2.72 9.78
C ALA A 127 4.94 -1.48 10.19
N VAL A 128 4.27 -0.44 10.69
CA VAL A 128 4.93 0.76 11.22
C VAL A 128 5.92 0.38 12.32
N SER A 129 5.50 -0.46 13.27
CA SER A 129 6.38 -0.94 14.34
C SER A 129 7.56 -1.77 13.80
N GLY A 130 7.32 -2.61 12.79
CA GLY A 130 8.36 -3.40 12.13
C GLY A 130 9.39 -2.54 11.39
N ALA A 131 8.96 -1.45 10.76
CA ALA A 131 9.82 -0.52 10.03
C ALA A 131 10.81 0.22 10.92
N TRP A 132 10.45 0.43 12.19
CA TRP A 132 11.33 1.08 13.17
C TRP A 132 12.46 0.17 13.68
N THR A 133 12.30 -1.15 13.61
CA THR A 133 13.33 -2.10 14.07
C THR A 133 14.65 -1.95 13.29
N PRO A 134 14.70 -2.09 11.95
CA PRO A 134 15.94 -1.87 11.19
C PRO A 134 16.34 -0.40 11.17
N ALA A 135 15.40 0.53 11.28
CA ALA A 135 15.68 1.97 11.31
C ALA A 135 16.52 2.35 12.54
N LEU A 136 16.16 1.87 13.73
CA LEU A 136 16.88 2.19 14.96
C LEU A 136 18.18 1.42 15.12
N ILE A 137 18.22 0.14 14.72
CA ILE A 137 19.38 -0.73 14.93
C ILE A 137 20.43 -0.55 13.83
N PHE A 138 20.01 -0.40 12.57
CA PHE A 138 20.92 -0.35 11.43
C PHE A 138 20.98 1.02 10.75
N GLY A 139 20.14 1.98 11.16
CA GLY A 139 20.00 3.25 10.43
C GLY A 139 19.42 3.07 9.03
N ILE A 140 18.77 1.93 8.77
CA ILE A 140 18.20 1.61 7.46
C ILE A 140 16.69 1.83 7.53
N PRO A 141 16.12 2.81 6.80
CA PRO A 141 14.70 3.09 6.86
C PRO A 141 13.86 1.96 6.26
N GLY A 142 12.79 1.60 6.97
CA GLY A 142 11.77 0.66 6.47
C GLY A 142 10.86 1.27 5.42
N ASP A 143 10.64 2.59 5.47
CA ASP A 143 9.80 3.35 4.54
C ASP A 143 10.25 4.82 4.40
N SER A 144 9.50 5.61 3.64
CA SER A 144 9.84 7.02 3.42
C SER A 144 9.68 7.88 4.68
N VAL A 145 8.74 7.54 5.57
CA VAL A 145 8.47 8.30 6.80
C VAL A 145 9.58 8.08 7.82
N THR A 146 10.00 6.83 8.01
CA THR A 146 11.15 6.45 8.85
C THR A 146 12.46 7.02 8.31
N ALA A 147 12.62 7.17 6.99
CA ALA A 147 13.80 7.84 6.41
C ALA A 147 13.91 9.31 6.84
N ILE A 148 12.80 10.05 6.79
CA ILE A 148 12.73 11.43 7.27
C ILE A 148 13.01 11.45 8.78
N ALA A 149 12.43 10.53 9.53
CA ALA A 149 12.62 10.46 10.97
C ALA A 149 14.08 10.17 11.36
N ILE A 150 14.76 9.27 10.66
CA ILE A 150 16.22 9.06 10.80
C ILE A 150 16.98 10.37 10.54
N GLY A 151 16.62 11.10 9.48
CA GLY A 151 17.22 12.41 9.20
C GLY A 151 17.05 13.40 10.35
N VAL A 152 15.86 13.47 10.95
CA VAL A 152 15.59 14.31 12.13
C VAL A 152 16.38 13.86 13.35
N LEU A 153 16.48 12.55 13.60
CA LEU A 153 17.29 12.00 14.69
C LEU A 153 18.76 12.39 14.51
N MET A 154 19.32 12.21 13.32
CA MET A 154 20.69 12.58 13.00
C MET A 154 20.93 14.09 13.15
N MET A 155 19.97 14.94 12.72
CA MET A 155 20.02 16.39 12.93
C MET A 155 20.03 16.77 14.41
N LYS A 156 19.43 15.94 15.28
CA LYS A 156 19.45 16.10 16.74
C LYS A 156 20.67 15.45 17.39
N GLY A 157 21.64 14.97 16.61
CA GLY A 157 22.85 14.32 17.11
C GLY A 157 22.65 12.86 17.51
N LEU A 158 21.50 12.26 17.17
CA LEU A 158 21.19 10.86 17.43
C LEU A 158 21.51 10.03 16.19
N ASN A 159 22.59 9.27 16.27
CA ASN A 159 22.95 8.31 15.22
C ASN A 159 22.25 6.98 15.51
N PRO A 160 21.34 6.51 14.64
CA PRO A 160 20.78 5.18 14.78
C PRO A 160 21.88 4.12 14.66
N GLY A 161 21.77 3.08 15.47
CA GLY A 161 22.82 2.08 15.65
C GLY A 161 22.66 1.37 16.99
N PRO A 162 23.36 0.25 17.23
CA PRO A 162 23.37 -0.41 18.53
C PRO A 162 23.79 0.54 19.66
N ASP A 163 24.73 1.46 19.37
CA ASP A 163 25.25 2.46 20.29
C ASP A 163 24.17 3.37 20.90
N ILE A 164 23.04 3.61 20.23
CA ILE A 164 21.96 4.44 20.77
C ILE A 164 21.30 3.79 21.99
N PHE A 165 21.28 2.45 22.03
CA PHE A 165 20.72 1.69 23.14
C PHE A 165 21.70 1.62 24.33
N GLU A 166 23.01 1.64 24.06
CA GLU A 166 24.05 1.58 25.10
C GLU A 166 24.35 2.95 25.71
N ARG A 167 24.51 3.99 24.88
CA ARG A 167 24.94 5.33 25.32
C ARG A 167 23.80 6.28 25.59
N SER A 168 22.59 5.97 25.12
CA SER A 168 21.45 6.89 25.13
C SER A 168 20.13 6.17 25.46
N GLY A 169 20.18 5.19 26.36
CA GLY A 169 19.03 4.40 26.79
C GLY A 169 17.83 5.26 27.20
N ASP A 170 18.04 6.32 27.97
CA ASP A 170 16.96 7.25 28.38
C ASP A 170 16.24 7.90 27.20
N LEU A 171 16.96 8.21 26.11
CA LEU A 171 16.37 8.78 24.89
C LEU A 171 15.59 7.73 24.10
N VAL A 172 16.05 6.48 24.09
CA VAL A 172 15.31 5.36 23.49
C VAL A 172 14.00 5.10 24.25
N TYR A 173 14.04 5.09 25.59
CA TYR A 173 12.82 4.96 26.39
C TYR A 173 11.87 6.14 26.21
N THR A 174 12.42 7.36 26.09
CA THR A 174 11.62 8.56 25.78
C THR A 174 10.98 8.45 24.39
N LEU A 175 11.69 7.92 23.39
CA LEU A 175 11.15 7.66 22.05
C LEU A 175 10.00 6.64 22.10
N PHE A 176 10.16 5.55 22.84
CA PHE A 176 9.09 4.56 23.04
C PHE A 176 7.89 5.15 23.79
N GLY A 177 8.14 6.01 24.79
CA GLY A 177 7.09 6.78 25.45
C GLY A 177 6.35 7.72 24.49
N ALA A 178 7.09 8.38 23.59
CA ALA A 178 6.52 9.22 22.55
C ALA A 178 5.68 8.42 21.55
N PHE A 179 6.10 7.20 21.19
CA PHE A 179 5.29 6.30 20.37
C PHE A 179 4.00 5.86 21.07
N LEU A 180 4.05 5.58 22.37
CA LEU A 180 2.85 5.27 23.15
C LEU A 180 1.88 6.45 23.14
N LEU A 181 2.38 7.66 23.40
CA LEU A 181 1.58 8.88 23.34
C LEU A 181 1.03 9.16 21.94
N ALA A 182 1.82 8.92 20.89
CA ALA A 182 1.39 9.06 19.51
C ALA A 182 0.26 8.09 19.17
N ASN A 183 0.30 6.85 19.65
CA ASN A 183 -0.79 5.88 19.48
C ASN A 183 -2.08 6.33 20.18
N ILE A 184 -1.98 6.95 21.36
CA ILE A 184 -3.14 7.54 22.05
C ILE A 184 -3.69 8.72 21.24
N ALA A 185 -2.82 9.63 20.80
CA ALA A 185 -3.18 10.77 19.96
C ALA A 185 -3.79 10.34 18.60
N MET A 186 -3.37 9.20 18.07
CA MET A 186 -3.91 8.61 16.83
C MET A 186 -5.42 8.32 16.94
N VAL A 187 -5.91 7.92 18.11
CA VAL A 187 -7.35 7.67 18.31
C VAL A 187 -8.15 8.96 18.15
N PHE A 188 -7.68 10.06 18.75
CA PHE A 188 -8.35 11.36 18.65
C PHE A 188 -8.28 11.95 17.25
N THR A 189 -7.10 11.93 16.63
CA THR A 189 -6.90 12.43 15.27
C THR A 189 -7.64 11.58 14.23
N GLY A 190 -7.68 10.26 14.42
CA GLY A 190 -8.48 9.34 13.61
C GLY A 190 -9.99 9.63 13.72
N ALA A 191 -10.49 9.88 14.92
CA ALA A 191 -11.89 10.26 15.12
C ALA A 191 -12.23 11.60 14.41
N LEU A 192 -11.34 12.59 14.49
CA LEU A 192 -11.49 13.85 13.76
C LEU A 192 -11.46 13.64 12.24
N ALA A 193 -10.56 12.80 11.74
CA ALA A 193 -10.48 12.46 10.32
C ALA A 193 -11.76 11.78 9.83
N ILE A 194 -12.35 10.87 10.61
CA ILE A 194 -13.64 10.23 10.30
C ILE A 194 -14.76 11.27 10.21
N LEU A 195 -14.82 12.24 11.13
CA LEU A 195 -15.82 13.31 11.10
C LEU A 195 -15.70 14.16 9.82
N LEU A 196 -14.48 14.57 9.47
CA LEU A 196 -14.20 15.37 8.28
C LEU A 196 -14.52 14.59 7.00
N ALA A 197 -14.09 13.33 6.92
CA ALA A 197 -14.38 12.46 5.78
C ALA A 197 -15.88 12.19 5.60
N SER A 198 -16.60 11.99 6.71
CA SER A 198 -18.06 11.78 6.70
C SER A 198 -18.81 13.01 6.18
N GLN A 199 -18.34 14.21 6.52
CA GLN A 199 -18.90 15.45 6.00
C GLN A 199 -18.59 15.64 4.51
N LEU A 200 -17.37 15.28 4.07
CA LEU A 200 -16.98 15.35 2.67
C LEU A 200 -17.84 14.43 1.78
N MET A 201 -18.18 13.22 2.25
CA MET A 201 -19.04 12.28 1.51
C MET A 201 -20.49 12.76 1.33
N ARG A 202 -20.93 13.79 2.05
CA ARG A 202 -22.27 14.38 1.89
C ARG A 202 -22.33 15.40 0.76
N MET A 203 -21.18 15.90 0.31
CA MET A 203 -21.15 16.84 -0.81
C MET A 203 -21.67 16.15 -2.06
N SER A 204 -22.46 16.86 -2.85
CA SER A 204 -23.00 16.30 -4.09
C SER A 204 -21.84 15.84 -5.00
N LYS A 205 -22.01 14.71 -5.71
CA LYS A 205 -21.00 14.22 -6.67
C LYS A 205 -20.55 15.33 -7.64
N SER A 206 -21.46 16.23 -8.02
CA SER A 206 -21.16 17.36 -8.91
C SER A 206 -20.12 18.35 -8.36
N LEU A 207 -20.00 18.47 -7.04
CA LEU A 207 -19.04 19.35 -6.38
C LEU A 207 -17.81 18.55 -5.90
N LEU A 208 -18.03 17.32 -5.44
CA LEU A 208 -16.98 16.45 -4.94
C LEU A 208 -15.99 16.04 -6.04
N MET A 209 -16.47 15.77 -7.26
CA MET A 209 -15.64 15.29 -8.36
C MET A 209 -14.63 16.34 -8.86
N PRO A 210 -15.02 17.61 -9.15
CA PRO A 210 -14.06 18.67 -9.47
C PRO A 210 -13.06 18.95 -8.34
N LEU A 211 -13.53 18.87 -7.08
CA LEU A 211 -12.67 19.07 -5.91
C LEU A 211 -11.60 17.96 -5.81
N ILE A 212 -12.00 16.69 -5.98
CA ILE A 212 -11.07 15.56 -6.01
C ILE A 212 -10.05 15.76 -7.13
N LEU A 213 -10.49 16.12 -8.34
CA LEU A 213 -9.58 16.38 -9.46
C LEU A 213 -8.59 17.50 -9.14
N GLY A 214 -9.08 18.66 -8.68
CA GLY A 214 -8.24 19.80 -8.33
C GLY A 214 -7.20 19.46 -7.27
N LEU A 215 -7.63 18.86 -6.15
CA LEU A 215 -6.74 18.46 -5.06
C LEU A 215 -5.75 17.36 -5.48
N SER A 216 -6.17 16.44 -6.35
CA SER A 216 -5.32 15.38 -6.89
C SER A 216 -4.20 15.93 -7.75
N LEU A 217 -4.51 16.88 -8.64
CA LEU A 217 -3.52 17.52 -9.51
C LEU A 217 -2.58 18.43 -8.71
N ILE A 218 -3.11 19.23 -7.78
CA ILE A 218 -2.32 20.09 -6.89
C ILE A 218 -1.42 19.24 -5.99
N GLY A 219 -1.96 18.18 -5.37
CA GLY A 219 -1.20 17.27 -4.52
C GLY A 219 -0.10 16.55 -5.28
N GLY A 220 -0.40 16.06 -6.49
CA GLY A 220 0.59 15.45 -7.38
C GLY A 220 1.72 16.41 -7.75
N PHE A 221 1.39 17.66 -8.07
CA PHE A 221 2.36 18.71 -8.34
C PHE A 221 3.19 19.07 -7.10
N ALA A 222 2.55 19.25 -5.94
CA ALA A 222 3.22 19.68 -4.71
C ALA A 222 4.25 18.66 -4.20
N VAL A 223 3.98 17.36 -4.36
CA VAL A 223 4.89 16.29 -3.90
C VAL A 223 6.19 16.25 -4.70
N MET A 224 6.12 16.43 -6.02
CA MET A 224 7.30 16.36 -6.89
C MET A 224 7.84 17.71 -7.30
N ASN A 225 7.12 18.79 -6.98
CA ASN A 225 7.37 20.13 -7.49
C ASN A 225 7.59 20.17 -9.02
N SER A 226 6.85 19.35 -9.76
CA SER A 226 6.98 19.21 -11.22
C SER A 226 5.62 19.07 -11.90
N ALA A 227 5.46 19.78 -13.02
CA ALA A 227 4.28 19.66 -13.88
C ALA A 227 4.23 18.29 -14.59
N PHE A 228 5.36 17.60 -14.72
CA PHE A 228 5.40 16.26 -15.31
C PHE A 228 4.54 15.25 -14.54
N SER A 229 4.46 15.40 -13.21
CA SER A 229 3.63 14.55 -12.35
C SER A 229 2.15 14.62 -12.70
N ILE A 230 1.66 15.75 -13.22
CA ILE A 230 0.29 15.91 -13.71
C ILE A 230 0.07 15.04 -14.96
N TRP A 231 1.02 15.03 -15.89
CA TRP A 231 0.96 14.19 -17.08
C TRP A 231 0.98 12.70 -16.75
N ILE A 232 1.80 12.29 -15.77
CA ILE A 232 1.79 10.92 -15.24
C ILE A 232 0.40 10.55 -14.70
N ILE A 233 -0.19 11.42 -13.86
CA ILE A 233 -1.50 11.21 -13.26
C ILE A 233 -2.56 11.01 -14.35
N ILE A 234 -2.60 11.91 -15.34
CA ILE A 234 -3.56 11.85 -16.45
C ILE A 234 -3.38 10.56 -17.25
N THR A 235 -2.14 10.25 -17.63
CA THR A 235 -1.83 9.07 -18.45
C THR A 235 -2.22 7.78 -17.74
N LEU A 236 -1.82 7.62 -16.47
CA LEU A 236 -2.15 6.44 -15.68
C LEU A 236 -3.65 6.37 -15.33
N GLY A 237 -4.32 7.51 -15.22
CA GLY A 237 -5.78 7.57 -15.08
C GLY A 237 -6.50 7.06 -16.32
N ILE A 238 -6.04 7.43 -17.52
CA ILE A 238 -6.60 6.91 -18.78
C ILE A 238 -6.34 5.41 -18.89
N VAL A 239 -5.12 4.95 -18.58
CA VAL A 239 -4.76 3.51 -18.59
C VAL A 239 -5.61 2.74 -17.60
N GLY A 240 -5.74 3.22 -16.36
CA GLY A 240 -6.57 2.59 -15.34
C GLY A 240 -8.05 2.54 -15.77
N PHE A 241 -8.57 3.60 -16.38
CA PHE A 241 -9.91 3.58 -16.93
C PHE A 241 -10.07 2.56 -18.08
N ALA A 242 -9.12 2.48 -19.01
CA ALA A 242 -9.13 1.46 -20.06
C ALA A 242 -9.10 0.03 -19.49
N MET A 243 -8.33 -0.20 -18.42
CA MET A 243 -8.32 -1.49 -17.71
C MET A 243 -9.69 -1.82 -17.12
N THR A 244 -10.40 -0.86 -16.51
CA THR A 244 -11.75 -1.10 -16.00
C THR A 244 -12.73 -1.50 -17.10
N LEU A 245 -12.64 -0.88 -18.28
CA LEU A 245 -13.47 -1.24 -19.44
C LEU A 245 -13.15 -2.65 -19.95
N GLY A 246 -11.89 -3.06 -19.93
CA GLY A 246 -11.44 -4.41 -20.31
C GLY A 246 -11.69 -5.49 -19.24
N GLY A 247 -12.33 -5.17 -18.11
CA GLY A 247 -12.52 -6.10 -17.00
C GLY A 247 -11.22 -6.50 -16.28
N ILE A 248 -10.13 -5.76 -16.51
CA ILE A 248 -8.82 -6.01 -15.88
C ILE A 248 -8.85 -5.38 -14.48
N PRO A 249 -8.62 -6.15 -13.42
CA PRO A 249 -8.62 -5.61 -12.07
C PRO A 249 -7.46 -4.62 -11.88
N LEU A 250 -7.75 -3.44 -11.33
CA LEU A 250 -6.73 -2.42 -11.06
C LEU A 250 -5.80 -2.80 -9.90
N ALA A 251 -6.33 -3.50 -8.89
CA ALA A 251 -5.58 -3.81 -7.68
C ALA A 251 -4.25 -4.56 -7.95
N PRO A 252 -4.18 -5.57 -8.83
CA PRO A 252 -2.90 -6.18 -9.25
C PRO A 252 -1.93 -5.23 -9.95
N ALA A 253 -2.41 -4.30 -10.79
CA ALA A 253 -1.53 -3.34 -11.45
C ALA A 253 -0.93 -2.34 -10.46
N ILE A 254 -1.76 -1.85 -9.53
CA ILE A 254 -1.32 -1.04 -8.40
C ILE A 254 -0.27 -1.79 -7.59
N LEU A 255 -0.55 -3.04 -7.20
CA LEU A 255 0.38 -3.89 -6.48
C LEU A 255 1.71 -4.03 -7.24
N GLY A 256 1.66 -4.21 -8.56
CA GLY A 256 2.84 -4.28 -9.42
C GLY A 256 3.66 -3.00 -9.41
N VAL A 257 3.02 -1.83 -9.47
CA VAL A 257 3.68 -0.52 -9.39
C VAL A 257 4.36 -0.35 -8.03
N VAL A 258 3.70 -0.75 -6.95
CA VAL A 258 4.28 -0.64 -5.60
C VAL A 258 5.45 -1.61 -5.42
N LEU A 259 5.23 -2.91 -5.66
CA LEU A 259 6.23 -3.95 -5.47
C LEU A 259 7.40 -3.81 -6.45
N GLY A 260 7.15 -3.34 -7.67
CA GLY A 260 8.18 -3.14 -8.68
C GLY A 260 9.25 -2.16 -8.21
N LYS A 261 8.85 -1.03 -7.61
CA LYS A 261 9.79 -0.04 -7.06
C LYS A 261 10.62 -0.62 -5.91
N VAL A 262 9.99 -1.38 -5.03
CA VAL A 262 10.67 -2.03 -3.89
C VAL A 262 11.67 -3.07 -4.39
N LEU A 263 11.24 -3.92 -5.34
CA LEU A 263 12.06 -4.95 -5.97
C LEU A 263 13.27 -4.32 -6.65
N GLU A 264 13.07 -3.31 -7.49
CA GLU A 264 14.14 -2.62 -8.21
C GLU A 264 15.15 -1.99 -7.24
N ARG A 265 14.67 -1.27 -6.22
CA ARG A 265 15.54 -0.63 -5.22
C ARG A 265 16.39 -1.65 -4.48
N ASN A 266 15.78 -2.74 -4.03
CA ASN A 266 16.47 -3.79 -3.28
C ASN A 266 17.43 -4.58 -4.16
N PHE A 267 17.04 -4.87 -5.40
CA PHE A 267 17.90 -5.50 -6.40
C PHE A 267 19.12 -4.63 -6.70
N MET A 268 18.92 -3.34 -6.99
CA MET A 268 20.01 -2.40 -7.26
C MET A 268 20.94 -2.23 -6.06
N THR A 269 20.39 -2.10 -4.85
CA THR A 269 21.20 -2.02 -3.62
C THR A 269 22.07 -3.26 -3.44
N SER A 270 21.51 -4.43 -3.73
CA SER A 270 22.22 -5.71 -3.61
C SER A 270 23.30 -5.86 -4.68
N MET A 271 22.99 -5.48 -5.93
CA MET A 271 23.94 -5.48 -7.05
C MET A 271 25.10 -4.50 -6.85
N ILE A 272 24.84 -3.34 -6.26
CA ILE A 272 25.91 -2.37 -5.91
C ILE A 272 26.82 -2.97 -4.83
N LYS A 273 26.24 -3.62 -3.81
CA LYS A 273 27.02 -4.31 -2.77
C LYS A 273 27.84 -5.49 -3.31
N SER A 274 27.31 -6.21 -4.31
CA SER A 274 28.00 -7.32 -4.96
C SER A 274 28.91 -6.89 -6.11
N GLN A 275 29.14 -5.58 -6.30
CA GLN A 275 29.95 -5.02 -7.39
C GLN A 275 29.55 -5.49 -8.79
N GLY A 276 28.25 -5.77 -8.99
CA GLY A 276 27.72 -6.22 -10.28
C GLY A 276 27.74 -7.73 -10.49
N GLU A 277 28.27 -8.51 -9.54
CA GLU A 277 28.27 -9.96 -9.63
C GLU A 277 26.94 -10.56 -9.14
N PHE A 278 26.42 -11.54 -9.89
CA PHE A 278 25.21 -12.28 -9.54
C PHE A 278 25.49 -13.49 -8.64
N LEU A 279 26.72 -14.02 -8.66
CA LEU A 279 27.16 -15.15 -7.84
C LEU A 279 26.91 -14.95 -6.33
N PRO A 280 27.14 -13.76 -5.75
CA PRO A 280 26.87 -13.50 -4.34
C PRO A 280 25.41 -13.69 -3.89
N PHE A 281 24.43 -13.67 -4.82
CA PHE A 281 23.04 -13.99 -4.49
C PHE A 281 22.83 -15.48 -4.19
N PHE A 282 23.69 -16.35 -4.73
CA PHE A 282 23.61 -17.80 -4.54
C PHE A 282 24.67 -18.31 -3.55
N SER A 283 25.66 -17.49 -3.17
CA SER A 283 26.71 -17.89 -2.23
C SER A 283 26.27 -17.88 -0.76
N ARG A 284 25.19 -17.16 -0.42
CA ARG A 284 24.61 -17.16 0.93
C ARG A 284 23.49 -18.19 1.02
N ASP A 285 23.56 -19.07 2.01
CA ASP A 285 22.60 -20.16 2.22
C ASP A 285 21.14 -19.69 2.24
N ILE A 286 20.84 -18.62 2.97
CA ILE A 286 19.49 -18.05 3.06
C ILE A 286 19.03 -17.49 1.71
N SER A 287 19.90 -16.79 0.99
CA SER A 287 19.59 -16.20 -0.31
C SER A 287 19.37 -17.28 -1.38
N LEU A 288 20.14 -18.37 -1.33
CA LEU A 288 19.97 -19.53 -2.20
C LEU A 288 18.62 -20.21 -1.95
N VAL A 289 18.26 -20.48 -0.70
CA VAL A 289 16.97 -21.10 -0.35
C VAL A 289 15.81 -20.23 -0.82
N LEU A 290 15.85 -18.92 -0.56
CA LEU A 290 14.81 -17.99 -1.01
C LEU A 290 14.76 -17.86 -2.54
N GLY A 291 15.91 -17.85 -3.21
CA GLY A 291 16.02 -17.79 -4.67
C GLY A 291 15.41 -19.03 -5.34
N VAL A 292 15.75 -20.23 -4.85
CA VAL A 292 15.17 -21.49 -5.34
C VAL A 292 13.66 -21.53 -5.08
N ALA A 293 13.21 -21.14 -3.89
CA ALA A 293 11.78 -21.08 -3.57
C ALA A 293 11.03 -20.11 -4.50
N ALA A 294 11.60 -18.94 -4.78
CA ALA A 294 11.02 -17.96 -5.70
C ALA A 294 10.90 -18.54 -7.13
N ILE A 295 11.95 -19.17 -7.65
CA ILE A 295 11.96 -19.82 -8.97
C ILE A 295 10.91 -20.93 -9.03
N LEU A 296 10.79 -21.76 -7.99
CA LEU A 296 9.79 -22.83 -7.93
C LEU A 296 8.37 -22.28 -7.91
N ILE A 297 8.10 -21.24 -7.11
CA ILE A 297 6.77 -20.60 -7.05
C ILE A 297 6.44 -19.98 -8.41
N TRP A 298 7.37 -19.25 -9.02
CA TRP A 298 7.17 -18.64 -10.33
C TRP A 298 6.96 -19.69 -11.42
N GLY A 299 7.78 -20.74 -11.43
CA GLY A 299 7.65 -21.87 -12.34
C GLY A 299 6.31 -22.57 -12.19
N LEU A 300 5.83 -22.77 -10.96
CA LEU A 300 4.52 -23.37 -10.69
C LEU A 300 3.36 -22.46 -11.09
N CYS A 301 3.47 -21.14 -10.87
CA CYS A 301 2.50 -20.15 -11.34
C CYS A 301 2.43 -20.11 -12.87
N LEU A 302 3.58 -20.06 -13.55
CA LEU A 302 3.67 -20.09 -15.02
C LEU A 302 3.12 -21.40 -15.57
N TYR A 303 3.51 -22.54 -15.00
CA TYR A 303 2.98 -23.85 -15.39
C TYR A 303 1.46 -23.92 -15.26
N ARG A 304 0.89 -23.41 -14.15
CA ARG A 304 -0.56 -23.34 -13.96
C ARG A 304 -1.22 -22.40 -14.96
N ALA A 305 -0.64 -21.24 -15.24
CA ALA A 305 -1.16 -20.28 -16.22
C ALA A 305 -1.14 -20.87 -17.65
N PHE A 306 -0.03 -21.47 -18.06
CA PHE A 306 0.08 -22.18 -19.34
C PHE A 306 -0.92 -23.33 -19.44
N ARG A 307 -1.08 -24.13 -18.39
CA ARG A 307 -2.05 -25.23 -18.38
C ARG A 307 -3.50 -24.74 -18.52
N ALA A 308 -3.84 -23.62 -17.90
CA ALA A 308 -5.17 -23.01 -17.99
C ALA A 308 -5.48 -22.47 -19.40
N ILE A 309 -4.46 -21.96 -20.11
CA ILE A 309 -4.59 -21.50 -21.51
C ILE A 309 -4.73 -22.70 -22.47
N ILE A 310 -4.02 -23.80 -22.22
CA ILE A 310 -3.98 -24.96 -23.13
C ILE A 310 -5.18 -25.92 -22.91
N HIS A 311 -5.73 -26.04 -21.69
CA HIS A 311 -6.85 -26.95 -21.37
C HIS A 311 -8.02 -26.24 -20.67
N PRO A 312 -8.80 -25.40 -21.37
CA PRO A 312 -9.88 -24.61 -20.77
C PRO A 312 -11.03 -25.46 -20.18
N GLU A 313 -11.35 -26.63 -20.76
CA GLU A 313 -12.50 -27.47 -20.34
C GLU A 313 -12.33 -28.15 -18.95
N LYS A 314 -11.10 -28.41 -18.49
CA LYS A 314 -10.87 -29.03 -17.16
C LYS A 314 -10.86 -28.01 -16.02
N THR A 315 -10.50 -26.76 -16.31
CA THR A 315 -10.46 -25.70 -15.29
C THR A 315 -11.87 -25.27 -14.87
N GLN A 316 -12.85 -25.27 -15.78
CA GLN A 316 -14.26 -25.01 -15.45
C GLN A 316 -14.84 -26.08 -14.51
N ARG A 317 -14.58 -27.38 -14.77
CA ARG A 317 -15.02 -28.47 -13.88
C ARG A 317 -14.39 -28.45 -12.48
N THR A 318 -13.18 -27.89 -12.34
CA THR A 318 -12.52 -27.78 -11.03
C THR A 318 -13.10 -26.61 -10.23
N MET A 319 -13.43 -25.50 -10.89
CA MET A 319 -14.09 -24.36 -10.25
C MET A 319 -15.56 -24.62 -9.91
N GLU A 320 -16.24 -25.51 -10.65
CA GLU A 320 -17.62 -25.93 -10.38
C GLU A 320 -17.72 -26.94 -9.21
N ASN A 321 -16.65 -27.69 -8.93
CA ASN A 321 -16.58 -28.58 -7.76
C ASN A 321 -16.10 -27.87 -6.47
N ASP A 322 -15.45 -26.71 -6.61
CA ASP A 322 -14.92 -25.90 -5.50
C ASP A 322 -15.84 -24.70 -5.13
N ALA A 323 -16.98 -24.54 -5.80
CA ALA A 323 -18.03 -23.54 -5.52
C ALA A 323 -19.18 -24.13 -4.70
#